data_AF-A0A7V6C703-F1
#
_entry.id   AF-A0A7V6C703-F1
#
_cell.length_a   1.000
_cell.length_b   1.000
_cell.length_c   1.000
_cell.angle_alpha   90.00
_cell.angle_beta   90.00
_cell.angle_gamma   90.00
#
_symmetry.space_group_name_H-M   'P 1'
#
loop_
_entity.id
_entity.type
_entity.pdbx_description
1 polymer ?
#
loop_
_entity_poly.entity_id
_entity_poly.type
_entity_poly.pdbx_seq_one_letter_code
_entity_poly.pdbx_strand_id
1 'polypeptide(L)'
;MLCVHMGGYDSFYYVGVLMVLVTFTAILPLTALQAGISGILLYAIYAVPIVLFSEPTTQSLKFFFSNSFFFVFFIAITVLQCYEETRVRERECRLKVEMDSLAGRLSYYAHNLEAEVERRMKDLEESEVRYRELYENIIDIVLLIDRNAKILMANPRFYEAIGIPLSQKIEFSFMNLVSDPDITLIERMISRLAIEQSVKDFQFRIKNRTGKVFDVECNAKCIYKDGDLVGFQMVIRDITVRKKLEQDLIDSYKNVQSARNATILGLAKLAEYRDADTGAHLERIREYSRVLAVELSKNPSYANYITADYVEDIYNSSILHDIGKVGIPDTILLKPGRLTLEEFEVVKRHSSLGGEALKAVEAKIDGQSFLSLGKEIAFYHHEKWDGSGYPLGLKGEQIPLSARIVALADVYDALTSKRVYKEAYSHEKAMEIIVNERGTHFDPDVTDAFIALAEDFQAIRCHMIEDKQDDVQQEGCAV
;
A
#
# COMPACT_ATOMS: atom_id res chain seq x y z
N MET A 1 -33.26 93.04 59.42
CA MET A 1 -33.55 94.47 59.71
C MET A 1 -34.13 95.24 58.52
N LEU A 2 -33.69 95.01 57.27
CA LEU A 2 -34.20 95.74 56.10
C LEU A 2 -35.73 95.58 55.87
N CYS A 3 -36.28 94.37 56.02
CA CYS A 3 -37.72 94.11 55.86
C CYS A 3 -38.60 94.83 56.90
N VAL A 4 -38.09 94.97 58.13
CA VAL A 4 -38.81 95.65 59.23
C VAL A 4 -38.83 97.16 58.99
N HIS A 5 -37.70 97.74 58.54
CA HIS A 5 -37.60 99.17 58.22
C HIS A 5 -38.43 99.60 56.99
N MET A 6 -38.77 98.68 56.09
CA MET A 6 -39.48 98.94 54.83
C MET A 6 -41.01 98.68 54.92
N GLY A 7 -41.58 98.65 56.12
CA GLY A 7 -43.03 98.50 56.34
C GLY A 7 -43.47 97.15 56.92
N GLY A 8 -42.55 96.30 57.39
CA GLY A 8 -42.89 95.06 58.09
C GLY A 8 -43.80 94.15 57.27
N TYR A 9 -44.96 93.80 57.82
CA TYR A 9 -45.94 92.89 57.21
C TYR A 9 -46.50 93.36 55.85
N ASP A 10 -46.53 94.67 55.57
CA ASP A 10 -47.22 95.25 54.40
C ASP A 10 -46.26 95.71 53.29
N SER A 11 -44.98 95.29 53.33
CA SER A 11 -43.94 95.73 52.39
C SER A 11 -44.03 95.05 51.00
N PHE A 12 -43.86 95.81 49.92
CA PHE A 12 -43.73 95.29 48.54
C PHE A 12 -42.40 94.55 48.28
N TYR A 13 -41.45 94.61 49.21
CA TYR A 13 -40.16 93.94 49.12
C TYR A 13 -40.27 92.42 48.90
N TYR A 14 -41.34 91.80 49.39
CA TYR A 14 -41.59 90.36 49.25
C TYR A 14 -41.87 89.91 47.82
N VAL A 15 -42.44 90.78 46.98
CA VAL A 15 -42.59 90.53 45.54
C VAL A 15 -41.22 90.45 44.87
N GLY A 16 -40.26 91.29 45.30
CA GLY A 16 -38.88 91.24 44.85
C GLY A 16 -38.17 89.94 45.26
N VAL A 17 -38.35 89.49 46.50
CA VAL A 17 -37.78 88.22 47.00
C VAL A 17 -38.38 87.01 46.28
N LEU A 18 -39.69 87.01 46.01
CA LEU A 18 -40.36 85.98 45.21
C LEU A 18 -39.85 85.96 43.75
N MET A 19 -39.65 87.14 43.14
CA MET A 19 -39.05 87.23 41.81
C MET A 19 -37.60 86.73 41.77
N VAL A 20 -36.81 86.98 42.83
CA VAL A 20 -35.45 86.43 42.94
C VAL A 20 -35.47 84.92 43.10
N LEU A 21 -36.42 84.36 43.87
CA LEU A 21 -36.63 82.91 43.98
C LEU A 21 -36.90 82.28 42.62
N VAL A 22 -37.87 82.82 41.87
CA VAL A 22 -38.22 82.31 40.55
C VAL A 22 -37.03 82.35 39.60
N THR A 23 -36.34 83.50 39.53
CA THR A 23 -35.19 83.68 38.63
C THR A 23 -34.00 82.80 39.00
N PHE A 24 -33.69 82.66 40.30
CA PHE A 24 -32.56 81.85 40.77
C PHE A 24 -32.79 80.36 40.50
N THR A 25 -34.02 79.90 40.69
CA THR A 25 -34.36 78.48 40.51
C THR A 25 -34.55 78.08 39.05
N ALA A 26 -34.91 79.03 38.17
CA ALA A 26 -35.02 78.77 36.74
C ALA A 26 -33.66 78.69 36.02
N ILE A 27 -32.61 79.30 36.58
CA ILE A 27 -31.29 79.38 35.92
C ILE A 27 -30.32 78.30 36.40
N LEU A 28 -30.40 77.89 37.67
CA LEU A 28 -29.43 76.96 38.25
C LEU A 28 -29.90 75.50 38.13
N PRO A 29 -29.01 74.57 37.76
CA PRO A 29 -29.30 73.15 37.68
C PRO A 29 -29.34 72.51 39.08
N LEU A 30 -30.27 72.94 39.92
CA LEU A 30 -30.44 72.43 41.29
C LEU A 30 -31.15 71.08 41.27
N THR A 31 -30.72 70.18 42.15
CA THR A 31 -31.50 68.98 42.49
C THR A 31 -32.75 69.37 43.28
N ALA A 32 -33.78 68.52 43.26
CA ALA A 32 -35.01 68.75 44.03
C ALA A 32 -34.74 69.04 45.53
N LEU A 33 -33.76 68.35 46.13
CA LEU A 33 -33.34 68.57 47.51
C LEU A 33 -32.69 69.95 47.71
N GLN A 34 -31.78 70.34 46.81
CA GLN A 34 -31.11 71.65 46.87
C GLN A 34 -32.09 72.81 46.64
N ALA A 35 -33.06 72.64 45.73
CA ALA A 35 -34.12 73.61 45.49
C ALA A 35 -35.03 73.76 46.72
N GLY A 36 -35.38 72.65 47.37
CA GLY A 36 -36.17 72.65 48.61
C GLY A 36 -35.45 73.35 49.77
N ILE A 37 -34.18 73.03 50.01
CA ILE A 37 -33.36 73.66 51.05
C ILE A 37 -33.24 75.18 50.80
N SER A 38 -32.95 75.57 49.55
CA SER A 38 -32.81 76.98 49.18
C SER A 38 -34.13 77.73 49.34
N GLY A 39 -35.25 77.12 48.96
CA GLY A 39 -36.59 77.66 49.14
C GLY A 39 -36.94 77.89 50.62
N ILE A 40 -36.68 76.90 51.49
CA ILE A 40 -36.90 76.99 52.94
C ILE A 40 -36.01 78.07 53.56
N LEU A 41 -34.74 78.16 53.18
CA LEU A 41 -33.81 79.16 53.69
C LEU A 41 -34.29 80.59 53.36
N LEU A 42 -34.76 80.80 52.14
CA LEU A 42 -35.32 82.08 51.71
C LEU A 42 -36.62 82.42 52.43
N TYR A 43 -37.50 81.43 52.65
CA TYR A 43 -38.68 81.62 53.47
C TYR A 43 -38.32 81.98 54.92
N ALA A 44 -37.26 81.41 55.48
CA ALA A 44 -36.77 81.76 56.81
C ALA A 44 -36.23 83.20 56.87
N ILE A 45 -35.51 83.66 55.84
CA ILE A 45 -35.06 85.06 55.71
C ILE A 45 -36.26 86.02 55.67
N TYR A 46 -37.37 85.60 55.07
CA TYR A 46 -38.64 86.33 55.06
C TYR A 46 -39.33 86.30 56.44
N ALA A 47 -39.63 85.12 56.97
CA ALA A 47 -40.52 84.95 58.11
C ALA A 47 -39.86 85.31 59.46
N VAL A 48 -38.59 84.97 59.67
CA VAL A 48 -37.91 85.13 60.97
C VAL A 48 -37.80 86.60 61.40
N PRO A 49 -37.37 87.56 60.54
CA PRO A 49 -37.29 88.96 60.94
C PRO A 49 -38.66 89.59 61.22
N ILE A 50 -39.70 89.15 60.52
CA ILE A 50 -41.05 89.69 60.66
C ILE A 50 -41.67 89.24 61.99
N VAL A 51 -41.56 87.97 62.33
CA VAL A 51 -42.14 87.40 63.56
C VAL A 51 -41.43 87.90 64.82
N LEU A 52 -40.11 88.12 64.77
CA LEU A 52 -39.32 88.49 65.95
C LEU A 52 -39.32 89.99 66.27
N PHE A 53 -39.53 90.87 65.28
CA PHE A 53 -39.27 92.31 65.43
C PHE A 53 -40.48 93.20 65.07
N SER A 54 -41.70 92.66 64.98
CA SER A 54 -42.89 93.44 64.67
C SER A 54 -44.09 93.00 65.53
N GLU A 55 -44.88 93.98 66.00
CA GLU A 55 -46.09 93.69 66.77
C GLU A 55 -47.28 93.38 65.84
N PRO A 56 -47.97 92.25 66.02
CA PRO A 56 -48.99 91.81 65.07
C PRO A 56 -50.31 92.56 65.25
N THR A 57 -50.83 93.16 64.18
CA THR A 57 -52.25 93.54 64.08
C THR A 57 -53.04 92.47 63.31
N THR A 58 -54.36 92.41 63.50
CA THR A 58 -55.24 91.45 62.82
C THR A 58 -55.21 91.56 61.29
N GLN A 59 -54.91 92.75 60.75
CA GLN A 59 -54.78 92.98 59.31
C GLN A 59 -53.40 92.52 58.79
N SER A 60 -52.32 92.82 59.51
CA SER A 60 -50.96 92.39 59.18
C SER A 60 -50.78 90.87 59.19
N LEU A 61 -51.48 90.15 60.09
CA LEU A 61 -51.49 88.68 60.10
C LEU A 61 -52.11 88.08 58.84
N LYS A 62 -53.16 88.70 58.27
CA LYS A 62 -53.77 88.21 57.02
C LYS A 62 -52.78 88.29 55.86
N PHE A 63 -52.00 89.38 55.77
CA PHE A 63 -50.96 89.52 54.75
C PHE A 63 -49.82 88.51 54.95
N PHE A 64 -49.39 88.26 56.19
CA PHE A 64 -48.39 87.24 56.49
C PHE A 64 -48.79 85.83 56.05
N PHE A 65 -50.01 85.40 56.37
CA PHE A 65 -50.51 84.07 55.99
C PHE A 65 -50.69 83.96 54.48
N SER A 66 -51.20 85.01 53.81
CA SER A 66 -51.30 85.06 52.35
C SER A 66 -49.93 84.93 51.69
N ASN A 67 -48.94 85.71 52.13
CA ASN A 67 -47.60 85.65 51.58
C ASN A 67 -46.92 84.31 51.87
N SER A 68 -47.05 83.78 53.08
CA SER A 68 -46.54 82.45 53.44
C SER A 68 -47.14 81.34 52.58
N PHE A 69 -48.43 81.42 52.25
CA PHE A 69 -49.09 80.49 51.34
C PHE A 69 -48.45 80.53 49.94
N PHE A 70 -48.21 81.71 49.38
CA PHE A 70 -47.54 81.85 48.09
C PHE A 70 -46.11 81.30 48.12
N PHE A 71 -45.33 81.58 49.17
CA PHE A 71 -43.98 81.04 49.33
C PHE A 71 -43.96 79.51 49.34
N VAL A 72 -44.86 78.87 50.11
CA VAL A 72 -44.93 77.41 50.19
C VAL A 72 -45.29 76.79 48.82
N PHE A 73 -46.26 77.38 48.11
CA PHE A 73 -46.64 76.90 46.78
C PHE A 73 -45.52 77.08 45.74
N PHE A 74 -44.83 78.22 45.75
CA PHE A 74 -43.69 78.45 44.86
C PHE A 74 -42.55 77.46 45.12
N ILE A 75 -42.21 77.22 46.40
CA ILE A 75 -41.21 76.21 46.76
C ILE A 75 -41.63 74.84 46.24
N ALA A 76 -42.90 74.44 46.40
CA ALA A 76 -43.39 73.15 45.91
C ALA A 76 -43.31 73.02 44.38
N ILE A 77 -43.72 74.06 43.63
CA ILE A 77 -43.64 74.08 42.16
C ILE A 77 -42.19 74.00 41.70
N THR A 78 -41.30 74.79 42.29
CA THR A 78 -39.87 74.78 41.96
C THR A 78 -39.25 73.41 42.24
N VAL A 79 -39.53 72.81 43.39
CA VAL A 79 -39.01 71.47 43.73
C VAL A 79 -39.49 70.43 42.73
N LEU A 80 -40.77 70.50 42.32
CA LEU A 80 -41.33 69.60 41.31
C LEU A 80 -40.67 69.80 39.93
N GLN A 81 -40.48 71.05 39.51
CA GLN A 81 -39.80 71.36 38.25
C GLN A 81 -38.36 70.86 38.26
N CYS A 82 -37.59 71.14 39.32
CA CYS A 82 -36.22 70.65 39.46
C CYS A 82 -36.16 69.11 39.51
N TYR A 83 -37.17 68.44 40.08
CA TYR A 83 -37.26 66.98 40.06
C TYR A 83 -37.46 66.42 38.64
N GLU A 84 -38.41 66.98 37.88
CA GLU A 84 -38.63 66.56 36.49
C GLU A 84 -37.40 66.81 35.61
N GLU A 85 -36.79 67.99 35.71
CA GLU A 85 -35.58 68.32 34.96
C GLU A 85 -34.40 67.39 35.31
N THR A 86 -34.20 67.09 36.60
CA THR A 86 -33.15 66.16 37.03
C THR A 86 -33.40 64.76 36.45
N ARG A 87 -34.66 64.29 36.53
CA ARG A 87 -35.05 62.98 35.99
C ARG A 87 -34.85 62.89 34.46
N VAL A 88 -35.15 63.96 33.73
CA VAL A 88 -34.92 64.02 32.27
C VAL A 88 -33.43 63.97 31.96
N ARG A 89 -32.60 64.76 32.64
CA ARG A 89 -31.14 64.77 32.46
C ARG A 89 -30.52 63.39 32.76
N GLU A 90 -30.96 62.71 33.81
CA GLU A 90 -30.50 61.35 34.12
C GLU A 90 -30.87 60.35 33.03
N ARG A 91 -32.09 60.45 32.49
CA ARG A 91 -32.54 59.58 31.40
C ARG A 91 -31.75 59.82 30.12
N GLU A 92 -31.53 61.07 29.75
CA GLU A 92 -30.70 61.43 28.58
C GLU A 92 -29.27 60.93 28.74
N CYS A 93 -28.67 61.11 29.93
CA CYS A 93 -27.33 60.61 30.21
C CYS A 93 -27.26 59.08 30.06
N ARG A 94 -28.22 58.35 30.63
CA ARG A 94 -28.29 56.89 30.53
C ARG A 94 -28.42 56.42 29.08
N LEU A 95 -29.34 57.02 28.32
CA LEU A 95 -29.54 56.67 26.90
C LEU A 95 -28.30 56.95 26.07
N LYS A 96 -27.61 58.07 26.32
CA LYS A 96 -26.38 58.43 25.61
C LYS A 96 -25.25 57.42 25.89
N VAL A 97 -25.08 57.03 27.15
CA VAL A 97 -24.11 56.00 27.54
C VAL A 97 -24.44 54.64 26.92
N GLU A 98 -25.71 54.23 26.91
CA GLU A 98 -26.14 52.98 26.26
C GLU A 98 -25.90 53.00 24.75
N MET A 99 -26.20 54.12 24.08
CA MET A 99 -26.00 54.29 22.65
C MET A 99 -24.51 54.22 22.27
N ASP A 100 -23.65 54.91 23.01
CA ASP A 100 -22.20 54.87 22.79
C ASP A 100 -21.64 53.46 23.03
N SER A 101 -22.14 52.75 24.06
CA SER A 101 -21.78 51.35 24.32
C SER A 101 -22.23 50.40 23.20
N LEU A 102 -23.44 50.60 22.67
CA LEU A 102 -23.98 49.78 21.58
C LEU A 102 -23.20 50.03 20.28
N ALA A 103 -22.90 51.29 19.96
CA ALA A 103 -22.09 51.68 18.81
C ALA A 103 -20.68 51.06 18.88
N GLY A 104 -20.04 51.09 20.05
CA GLY A 104 -18.75 50.44 20.28
C GLY A 104 -18.80 48.92 20.07
N ARG A 105 -19.84 48.24 20.58
CA ARG A 105 -20.04 46.81 20.36
C ARG A 105 -20.29 46.46 18.90
N LEU A 106 -21.12 47.23 18.21
CA LEU A 106 -21.42 47.02 16.79
C LEU A 106 -20.15 47.15 15.94
N SER A 107 -19.36 48.20 16.20
CA SER A 107 -18.08 48.40 15.51
C SER A 107 -17.09 47.25 15.76
N TYR A 108 -17.01 46.77 17.00
CA TYR A 108 -16.19 45.61 17.35
C TYR A 108 -16.62 44.34 16.60
N TYR A 109 -17.93 44.03 16.56
CA TYR A 109 -18.43 42.85 15.83
C TYR A 109 -18.25 42.95 14.33
N ALA A 110 -18.53 44.12 13.74
CA ALA A 110 -18.37 44.33 12.29
C ALA A 110 -16.90 44.11 11.87
N HIS A 111 -15.97 44.73 12.59
CA HIS A 111 -14.54 44.62 12.27
C HIS A 111 -14.01 43.19 12.43
N ASN A 112 -14.40 42.49 13.49
CA ASN A 112 -13.96 41.10 13.70
C ASN A 112 -14.61 40.13 12.71
N LEU A 113 -15.86 40.36 12.31
CA LEU A 113 -16.53 39.50 11.32
C LEU A 113 -15.90 39.67 9.94
N GLU A 114 -15.61 40.91 9.52
CA GLU A 114 -14.90 41.18 8.27
C GLU A 114 -13.52 40.51 8.26
N ALA A 115 -12.74 40.67 9.33
CA ALA A 115 -11.43 40.05 9.45
C ALA A 115 -11.50 38.51 9.44
N GLU A 116 -12.50 37.92 10.11
CA GLU A 116 -12.69 36.46 10.13
C GLU A 116 -13.14 35.93 8.75
N VAL A 117 -14.02 36.64 8.04
CA VAL A 117 -14.43 36.26 6.68
C VAL A 117 -13.23 36.34 5.73
N GLU A 118 -12.46 37.43 5.77
CA GLU A 118 -11.27 37.60 4.95
C GLU A 118 -10.24 36.48 5.22
N ARG A 119 -10.03 36.15 6.49
CA ARG A 119 -9.17 35.03 6.89
C ARG A 119 -9.66 33.70 6.31
N ARG A 120 -10.95 33.37 6.45
CA ARG A 120 -11.51 32.12 5.91
C ARG A 120 -11.49 32.06 4.39
N MET A 121 -11.71 33.18 3.72
CA MET A 121 -11.61 33.26 2.27
C MET A 121 -10.17 32.99 1.82
N LYS A 122 -9.19 33.58 2.50
CA LYS A 122 -7.77 33.33 2.22
C LYS A 122 -7.36 31.89 2.50
N ASP A 123 -7.77 31.32 3.64
CA ASP A 123 -7.49 29.92 3.98
C ASP A 123 -8.10 28.95 2.94
N LEU A 124 -9.31 29.28 2.44
CA LEU A 124 -9.96 28.51 1.38
C LEU A 124 -9.21 28.61 0.06
N GLU A 125 -8.79 29.81 -0.34
CA GLU A 125 -8.02 30.04 -1.57
C GLU A 125 -6.67 29.30 -1.52
N GLU A 126 -5.92 29.41 -0.41
CA GLU A 126 -4.68 28.69 -0.20
C GLU A 126 -4.87 27.17 -0.24
N SER A 127 -5.97 26.68 0.35
CA SER A 127 -6.32 25.27 0.30
C SER A 127 -6.69 24.82 -1.12
N GLU A 128 -7.45 25.62 -1.87
CA GLU A 128 -7.85 25.31 -3.24
C GLU A 128 -6.63 25.23 -4.17
N VAL A 129 -5.73 26.23 -4.09
CA VAL A 129 -4.47 26.24 -4.84
C VAL A 129 -3.65 24.99 -4.51
N ARG A 130 -3.51 24.64 -3.23
CA ARG A 130 -2.77 23.44 -2.81
C ARG A 130 -3.37 22.15 -3.39
N TYR A 131 -4.69 21.99 -3.35
CA TYR A 131 -5.34 20.81 -3.93
C TYR A 131 -5.21 20.77 -5.45
N ARG A 132 -5.30 21.91 -6.13
CA ARG A 132 -5.12 22.01 -7.57
C ARG A 132 -3.70 21.61 -7.99
N GLU A 133 -2.69 22.12 -7.31
CA GLU A 133 -1.28 21.78 -7.56
C GLU A 133 -1.01 20.28 -7.38
N LEU A 134 -1.55 19.67 -6.31
CA LEU A 134 -1.43 18.22 -6.13
C LEU A 134 -2.13 17.47 -7.27
N TYR A 135 -3.36 17.86 -7.60
CA TYR A 135 -4.15 17.22 -8.65
C TYR A 135 -3.51 17.28 -10.04
N GLU A 136 -2.94 18.44 -10.40
CA GLU A 136 -2.30 18.66 -11.69
C GLU A 136 -0.95 17.97 -11.83
N ASN A 137 -0.21 17.82 -10.72
CA ASN A 137 1.14 17.22 -10.71
C ASN A 137 1.17 15.71 -10.42
N ILE A 138 0.04 15.08 -10.03
CA ILE A 138 -0.02 13.62 -9.87
C ILE A 138 0.34 12.94 -11.20
N ILE A 139 1.24 11.96 -11.14
CA ILE A 139 1.74 11.19 -12.29
C ILE A 139 0.69 10.18 -12.78
N ASP A 140 -0.10 9.65 -11.85
CA ASP A 140 -1.20 8.73 -12.14
C ASP A 140 -2.40 9.49 -12.77
N ILE A 141 -3.22 8.78 -13.53
CA ILE A 141 -4.48 9.31 -14.05
C ILE A 141 -5.47 9.37 -12.89
N VAL A 142 -6.04 10.55 -12.64
CA VAL A 142 -7.10 10.74 -11.65
C VAL A 142 -8.39 11.07 -12.38
N LEU A 143 -9.42 10.26 -12.14
CA LEU A 143 -10.74 10.41 -12.74
C LEU A 143 -11.82 10.49 -11.66
N LEU A 144 -12.80 11.33 -11.91
CA LEU A 144 -14.08 11.31 -11.22
C LEU A 144 -15.15 10.93 -12.25
N ILE A 145 -15.87 9.85 -12.00
CA ILE A 145 -16.95 9.36 -12.86
C ILE A 145 -18.28 9.37 -12.11
N ASP A 146 -19.41 9.50 -12.82
CA ASP A 146 -20.74 9.35 -12.25
C ASP A 146 -21.16 7.86 -12.12
N ARG A 147 -22.40 7.62 -11.69
CA ARG A 147 -22.97 6.25 -11.57
C ARG A 147 -23.07 5.49 -12.90
N ASN A 148 -23.04 6.19 -14.04
CA ASN A 148 -23.11 5.62 -15.39
C ASN A 148 -21.73 5.57 -16.06
N ALA A 149 -20.66 5.70 -15.27
CA ALA A 149 -19.28 5.77 -15.73
C ALA A 149 -18.98 6.94 -16.69
N LYS A 150 -19.79 8.00 -16.69
CA LYS A 150 -19.51 9.24 -17.42
C LYS A 150 -18.45 10.02 -16.67
N ILE A 151 -17.40 10.46 -17.36
CA ILE A 151 -16.31 11.21 -16.77
C ILE A 151 -16.79 12.63 -16.43
N LEU A 152 -16.79 12.96 -15.14
CA LEU A 152 -17.10 14.28 -14.59
C LEU A 152 -15.86 15.17 -14.53
N MET A 153 -14.72 14.59 -14.17
CA MET A 153 -13.45 15.30 -14.00
C MET A 153 -12.27 14.37 -14.32
N ALA A 154 -11.22 14.93 -14.92
CA ALA A 154 -9.99 14.21 -15.24
C ALA A 154 -8.78 15.12 -15.08
N ASN A 155 -7.65 14.59 -14.60
CA ASN A 155 -6.43 15.39 -14.42
C ASN A 155 -5.66 15.53 -15.75
N PRO A 156 -4.69 16.45 -15.88
CA PRO A 156 -3.92 16.64 -17.12
C PRO A 156 -3.29 15.34 -17.66
N ARG A 157 -2.84 14.43 -16.78
CA ARG A 157 -2.28 13.12 -17.17
C ARG A 157 -3.26 12.24 -17.93
N PHE A 158 -4.55 12.28 -17.61
CA PHE A 158 -5.57 11.58 -18.40
C PHE A 158 -5.56 12.03 -19.87
N TYR A 159 -5.57 13.33 -20.10
CA TYR A 159 -5.62 13.92 -21.44
C TYR A 159 -4.38 13.55 -22.26
N GLU A 160 -3.21 13.60 -21.63
CA GLU A 160 -1.93 13.19 -22.23
C GLU A 160 -1.93 11.69 -22.58
N ALA A 161 -2.32 10.81 -21.64
CA ALA A 161 -2.31 9.36 -21.83
C ALA A 161 -3.32 8.88 -22.90
N ILE A 162 -4.52 9.47 -22.91
CA ILE A 162 -5.58 9.10 -23.87
C ILE A 162 -5.39 9.80 -25.23
N GLY A 163 -4.60 10.87 -25.29
CA GLY A 163 -4.36 11.65 -26.51
C GLY A 163 -5.53 12.56 -26.86
N ILE A 164 -6.12 13.23 -25.87
CA ILE A 164 -7.22 14.20 -26.02
C ILE A 164 -6.70 15.60 -25.67
N PRO A 165 -6.99 16.65 -26.46
CA PRO A 165 -6.67 18.02 -26.06
C PRO A 165 -7.39 18.41 -24.76
N LEU A 166 -6.71 19.10 -23.84
CA LEU A 166 -7.32 19.59 -22.58
C LEU A 166 -8.56 20.47 -22.80
N SER A 167 -8.68 21.12 -23.97
CA SER A 167 -9.81 21.97 -24.35
C SER A 167 -11.06 21.20 -24.80
N GLN A 168 -10.96 19.90 -25.06
CA GLN A 168 -12.09 19.09 -25.53
C GLN A 168 -12.94 18.61 -24.35
N LYS A 169 -14.25 18.90 -24.37
CA LYS A 169 -15.20 18.34 -23.42
C LYS A 169 -15.28 16.82 -23.56
N ILE A 170 -15.22 16.12 -22.43
CA ILE A 170 -15.37 14.67 -22.38
C ILE A 170 -16.86 14.33 -22.37
N GLU A 171 -17.35 13.74 -23.47
CA GLU A 171 -18.76 13.35 -23.60
C GLU A 171 -18.98 11.83 -23.60
N PHE A 172 -17.90 11.05 -23.50
CA PHE A 172 -17.95 9.59 -23.58
C PHE A 172 -17.75 8.93 -22.21
N SER A 173 -18.22 7.68 -22.08
CA SER A 173 -18.09 6.86 -20.86
C SER A 173 -16.67 6.31 -20.73
N PHE A 174 -16.18 6.20 -19.50
CA PHE A 174 -14.92 5.51 -19.18
C PHE A 174 -14.87 4.09 -19.77
N MET A 175 -16.02 3.41 -19.87
CA MET A 175 -16.12 2.07 -20.46
C MET A 175 -15.62 2.01 -21.91
N ASN A 176 -15.67 3.11 -22.67
CA ASN A 176 -15.18 3.16 -24.04
C ASN A 176 -13.65 3.10 -24.14
N LEU A 177 -12.95 3.34 -23.03
CA LEU A 177 -11.49 3.22 -22.95
C LEU A 177 -11.05 1.82 -22.55
N VAL A 178 -11.94 0.97 -22.04
CA VAL A 178 -11.59 -0.38 -21.60
C VAL A 178 -11.47 -1.30 -22.81
N SER A 179 -10.45 -2.17 -22.81
CA SER A 179 -10.31 -3.18 -23.86
C SER A 179 -11.43 -4.22 -23.77
N ASP A 180 -11.99 -4.65 -24.90
CA ASP A 180 -13.11 -5.60 -24.98
C ASP A 180 -12.96 -6.87 -24.13
N PRO A 181 -11.78 -7.53 -24.05
CA PRO A 181 -11.61 -8.73 -23.23
C PRO A 181 -11.74 -8.47 -21.72
N ASP A 182 -11.51 -7.23 -21.30
CA ASP A 182 -11.38 -6.86 -19.89
C ASP A 182 -12.67 -6.19 -19.35
N ILE A 183 -13.73 -6.07 -20.17
CA ILE A 183 -15.04 -5.54 -19.75
C ILE A 183 -15.61 -6.34 -18.56
N THR A 184 -15.50 -7.67 -18.60
CA THR A 184 -15.97 -8.53 -17.51
C THR A 184 -15.19 -8.33 -16.21
N LEU A 185 -13.92 -7.93 -16.28
CA LEU A 185 -13.11 -7.60 -15.11
C LEU A 185 -13.61 -6.30 -14.46
N ILE A 186 -13.97 -5.31 -15.28
CA ILE A 186 -14.54 -4.05 -14.79
C ILE A 186 -15.91 -4.27 -14.12
N GLU A 187 -16.77 -5.11 -14.67
CA GLU A 187 -18.05 -5.46 -14.03
C GLU A 187 -17.85 -6.07 -12.64
N ARG A 188 -16.83 -6.94 -12.48
CA ARG A 188 -16.45 -7.48 -11.17
C ARG A 188 -15.93 -6.40 -10.24
N MET A 189 -15.12 -5.47 -10.75
CA MET A 189 -14.61 -4.33 -9.98
C MET A 189 -15.76 -3.46 -9.47
N ILE A 190 -16.74 -3.12 -10.31
CA ILE A 190 -17.91 -2.32 -9.95
C ILE A 190 -18.77 -3.04 -8.90
N SER A 191 -19.00 -4.33 -9.08
CA SER A 191 -19.75 -5.15 -8.11
C SER A 191 -19.07 -5.15 -6.74
N ARG A 192 -17.75 -5.22 -6.71
CA ARG A 192 -16.95 -5.18 -5.49
C ARG A 192 -16.93 -3.78 -4.86
N LEU A 193 -16.85 -2.72 -5.66
CA LEU A 193 -17.00 -1.32 -5.22
C LEU A 193 -18.33 -1.08 -4.51
N ALA A 194 -19.42 -1.68 -4.98
CA ALA A 194 -20.74 -1.54 -4.37
C ALA A 194 -20.80 -2.12 -2.95
N ILE A 195 -19.99 -3.14 -2.65
CA ILE A 195 -19.95 -3.83 -1.35
C ILE A 195 -18.90 -3.18 -0.43
N GLU A 196 -17.67 -3.01 -0.93
CA GLU A 196 -16.50 -2.62 -0.14
C GLU A 196 -16.28 -1.10 -0.08
N GLN A 197 -17.04 -0.30 -0.84
CA GLN A 197 -16.90 1.17 -1.02
C GLN A 197 -15.55 1.63 -1.58
N SER A 198 -14.56 0.75 -1.69
CA SER A 198 -13.26 0.96 -2.32
C SER A 198 -12.71 -0.34 -2.86
N VAL A 199 -11.95 -0.26 -3.95
CA VAL A 199 -11.22 -1.37 -4.55
C VAL A 199 -9.79 -0.92 -4.82
N LYS A 200 -8.84 -1.83 -4.63
CA LYS A 200 -7.41 -1.58 -4.84
C LYS A 200 -6.80 -2.64 -5.75
N ASP A 201 -5.69 -2.26 -6.39
CA ASP A 201 -4.79 -3.12 -7.16
C ASP A 201 -5.48 -3.88 -8.30
N PHE A 202 -6.51 -3.26 -8.91
CA PHE A 202 -7.27 -3.89 -9.98
C PHE A 202 -6.59 -3.66 -11.33
N GLN A 203 -6.10 -4.72 -11.96
CA GLN A 203 -5.36 -4.61 -13.22
C GLN A 203 -6.23 -4.93 -14.43
N PHE A 204 -6.19 -4.07 -15.44
CA PHE A 204 -6.89 -4.25 -16.73
C PHE A 204 -6.21 -3.44 -17.82
N ARG A 205 -6.66 -3.59 -19.07
CA ARG A 205 -6.11 -2.86 -20.21
C ARG A 205 -7.03 -1.76 -20.71
N ILE A 206 -6.48 -0.58 -20.90
CA ILE A 206 -7.16 0.53 -21.57
C ILE A 206 -6.59 0.80 -22.95
N LYS A 207 -7.39 1.38 -23.83
CA LYS A 207 -7.02 1.81 -25.17
C LYS A 207 -7.13 3.33 -25.25
N ASN A 208 -6.12 3.98 -25.82
CA ASN A 208 -6.22 5.40 -26.18
C ASN A 208 -6.93 5.58 -27.55
N ARG A 209 -7.10 6.83 -27.99
CA ARG A 209 -7.73 7.12 -29.30
C ARG A 209 -6.93 6.62 -30.50
N THR A 210 -5.62 6.41 -30.36
CA THR A 210 -4.77 5.86 -31.43
C THR A 210 -4.81 4.34 -31.49
N GLY A 211 -5.57 3.69 -30.60
CA GLY A 211 -5.65 2.23 -30.50
C GLY A 211 -4.47 1.57 -29.76
N LYS A 212 -3.56 2.36 -29.18
CA LYS A 212 -2.48 1.83 -28.32
C LYS A 212 -3.10 1.32 -27.02
N VAL A 213 -2.71 0.10 -26.65
CA VAL A 213 -3.14 -0.57 -25.42
C VAL A 213 -2.14 -0.28 -24.30
N PHE A 214 -2.65 -0.04 -23.10
CA PHE A 214 -1.90 0.18 -21.87
C PHE A 214 -2.37 -0.83 -20.84
N ASP A 215 -1.44 -1.45 -20.13
CA ASP A 215 -1.76 -2.16 -18.90
C ASP A 215 -1.82 -1.15 -17.77
N VAL A 216 -2.94 -1.13 -17.06
CA VAL A 216 -3.16 -0.21 -15.94
C VAL A 216 -3.54 -0.92 -14.67
N GLU A 217 -3.13 -0.33 -13.56
CA GLU A 217 -3.55 -0.68 -12.20
C GLU A 217 -4.47 0.42 -11.69
N CYS A 218 -5.66 0.05 -11.22
CA CYS A 218 -6.69 0.98 -10.79
C CYS A 218 -7.06 0.78 -9.33
N ASN A 219 -7.08 1.91 -8.62
CA ASN A 219 -7.68 2.06 -7.31
C ASN A 219 -8.92 2.92 -7.43
N ALA A 220 -10.05 2.46 -6.92
CA ALA A 220 -11.32 3.15 -7.02
C ALA A 220 -11.99 3.31 -5.65
N LYS A 221 -12.71 4.42 -5.43
CA LYS A 221 -13.46 4.70 -4.20
C LYS A 221 -14.78 5.40 -4.50
N CYS A 222 -15.83 5.01 -3.79
CA CYS A 222 -17.14 5.65 -3.86
C CYS A 222 -17.11 7.05 -3.23
N ILE A 223 -17.74 8.03 -3.89
CA ILE A 223 -17.96 9.38 -3.37
C ILE A 223 -19.44 9.55 -3.00
N TYR A 224 -19.70 9.98 -1.77
CA TYR A 224 -21.04 10.29 -1.28
C TYR A 224 -21.18 11.78 -0.98
N LYS A 225 -22.35 12.35 -1.25
CA LYS A 225 -22.75 13.69 -0.85
C LYS A 225 -24.14 13.62 -0.23
N ASP A 226 -24.28 14.13 0.99
CA ASP A 226 -25.54 14.13 1.74
C ASP A 226 -26.19 12.73 1.88
N GLY A 227 -25.37 11.67 1.89
CA GLY A 227 -25.82 10.27 1.98
C GLY A 227 -26.05 9.59 0.62
N ASP A 228 -26.09 10.35 -0.48
CA ASP A 228 -26.28 9.82 -1.82
C ASP A 228 -24.94 9.56 -2.53
N LEU A 229 -24.81 8.40 -3.18
CA LEU A 229 -23.65 8.09 -4.02
C LEU A 229 -23.61 9.07 -5.20
N VAL A 230 -22.61 9.94 -5.30
CA VAL A 230 -22.50 10.88 -6.42
C VAL A 230 -21.73 10.26 -7.58
N GLY A 231 -20.75 9.41 -7.28
CA GLY A 231 -19.88 8.83 -8.30
C GLY A 231 -18.72 8.05 -7.70
N PHE A 232 -17.69 7.83 -8.51
CA PHE A 232 -16.49 7.09 -8.14
C PHE A 232 -15.25 7.89 -8.49
N GLN A 233 -14.32 7.97 -7.54
CA GLN A 233 -12.96 8.44 -7.79
C GLN A 233 -12.10 7.25 -8.20
N MET A 234 -11.39 7.36 -9.32
CA MET A 234 -10.45 6.34 -9.79
C MET A 234 -9.06 6.96 -9.91
N VAL A 235 -8.06 6.24 -9.43
CA VAL A 235 -6.64 6.51 -9.64
C VAL A 235 -6.11 5.36 -10.48
N ILE A 236 -5.62 5.66 -11.67
CA ILE A 236 -5.20 4.68 -12.67
C ILE A 236 -3.71 4.92 -12.97
N ARG A 237 -2.89 3.90 -12.73
CA ARG A 237 -1.45 3.93 -12.97
C ARG A 237 -1.10 3.09 -14.19
N ASP A 238 -0.28 3.63 -15.09
CA ASP A 238 0.29 2.86 -16.20
C ASP A 238 1.37 1.90 -15.66
N ILE A 239 1.14 0.60 -15.81
CA ILE A 239 2.04 -0.48 -15.42
C ILE A 239 2.60 -1.24 -16.63
N THR A 240 2.41 -0.73 -17.85
CA THR A 240 2.83 -1.39 -19.10
C THR A 240 4.33 -1.69 -19.10
N VAL A 241 5.16 -0.71 -18.74
CA VAL A 241 6.62 -0.89 -18.67
C VAL A 241 6.98 -1.89 -17.57
N ARG A 242 6.33 -1.80 -16.41
CA ARG A 242 6.58 -2.71 -15.28
C ARG A 242 6.26 -4.15 -15.65
N LYS A 243 5.07 -4.42 -16.20
CA LYS A 243 4.68 -5.77 -16.65
C LYS A 243 5.62 -6.31 -17.72
N LYS A 244 6.03 -5.46 -18.67
CA LYS A 244 6.99 -5.87 -19.70
C LYS A 244 8.33 -6.26 -19.08
N LEU A 245 8.87 -5.47 -18.15
CA LEU A 245 10.11 -5.78 -17.46
C LEU A 245 10.01 -7.06 -16.61
N GLU A 246 8.89 -7.28 -15.92
CA GLU A 246 8.65 -8.51 -15.17
C GLU A 246 8.64 -9.73 -16.10
N GLN A 247 7.98 -9.62 -17.27
CA GLN A 247 7.96 -10.68 -18.26
C GLN A 247 9.34 -10.92 -18.89
N ASP A 248 10.03 -9.86 -19.31
CA ASP A 248 11.39 -9.92 -19.87
C ASP A 248 12.37 -10.57 -18.87
N LEU A 249 12.21 -10.30 -17.57
CA LEU A 249 13.00 -10.93 -16.51
C LEU A 249 12.73 -12.43 -16.39
N ILE A 250 11.45 -12.84 -16.40
CA ILE A 250 11.07 -14.26 -16.36
C ILE A 250 11.65 -15.00 -17.57
N ASP A 251 11.54 -14.42 -18.75
CA ASP A 251 12.03 -15.04 -19.99
C ASP A 251 13.55 -15.08 -20.01
N SER A 252 14.23 -14.03 -19.55
CA SER A 252 15.68 -14.01 -19.37
C SER A 252 16.15 -15.10 -18.40
N TYR A 253 15.47 -15.25 -17.26
CA TYR A 253 15.79 -16.29 -16.28
C TYR A 253 15.64 -17.69 -16.86
N LYS A 254 14.53 -17.96 -17.56
CA LYS A 254 14.32 -19.23 -18.28
C LYS A 254 15.41 -19.50 -19.31
N ASN A 255 15.78 -18.49 -20.10
CA ASN A 255 16.83 -18.63 -21.11
C ASN A 255 18.19 -18.95 -20.49
N VAL A 256 18.54 -18.31 -19.36
CA VAL A 256 19.77 -18.59 -18.61
C VAL A 256 19.76 -20.03 -18.08
N GLN A 257 18.65 -20.49 -17.49
CA GLN A 257 18.55 -21.87 -17.00
C GLN A 257 18.64 -22.90 -18.13
N SER A 258 17.92 -22.69 -19.24
CA SER A 258 17.98 -23.57 -20.41
C SER A 258 19.38 -23.63 -21.02
N ALA A 259 20.05 -22.48 -21.17
CA ALA A 259 21.43 -22.43 -21.69
C ALA A 259 22.41 -23.14 -20.75
N ARG A 260 22.24 -23.00 -19.43
CA ARG A 260 23.03 -23.71 -18.41
C ARG A 260 22.84 -25.22 -18.55
N ASN A 261 21.60 -25.71 -18.58
CA ASN A 261 21.30 -27.13 -18.71
C ASN A 261 21.84 -27.71 -20.03
N ALA A 262 21.67 -27.01 -21.14
CA ALA A 262 22.23 -27.42 -22.43
C ALA A 262 23.76 -27.48 -22.41
N THR A 263 24.42 -26.54 -21.72
CA THR A 263 25.89 -26.53 -21.58
C THR A 263 26.37 -27.74 -20.76
N ILE A 264 25.71 -28.04 -19.64
CA ILE A 264 26.06 -29.19 -18.79
C ILE A 264 25.86 -30.49 -19.55
N LEU A 265 24.72 -30.63 -20.24
CA LEU A 265 24.44 -31.80 -21.08
C LEU A 265 25.47 -31.95 -22.20
N GLY A 266 25.87 -30.85 -22.85
CA GLY A 266 26.92 -30.87 -23.87
C GLY A 266 28.27 -31.33 -23.32
N LEU A 267 28.68 -30.83 -22.15
CA LEU A 267 29.92 -31.25 -21.48
C LEU A 267 29.89 -32.71 -21.03
N ALA A 268 28.75 -33.17 -20.50
CA ALA A 268 28.54 -34.58 -20.14
C ALA A 268 28.63 -35.48 -21.38
N LYS A 269 27.96 -35.10 -22.48
CA LYS A 269 28.06 -35.81 -23.77
C LYS A 269 29.50 -35.84 -24.30
N LEU A 270 30.28 -34.76 -24.15
CA LEU A 270 31.70 -34.74 -24.55
C LEU A 270 32.57 -35.70 -23.74
N ALA A 271 32.30 -35.86 -22.44
CA ALA A 271 32.97 -36.86 -21.62
C ALA A 271 32.62 -38.29 -22.07
N GLU A 272 31.35 -38.53 -22.40
CA GLU A 272 30.86 -39.82 -22.88
C GLU A 272 31.28 -40.16 -24.32
N TYR A 273 31.51 -39.19 -25.22
CA TYR A 273 31.97 -39.47 -26.59
C TYR A 273 33.33 -40.18 -26.67
N ARG A 274 34.11 -40.18 -25.58
CA ARG A 274 35.33 -40.98 -25.48
C ARG A 274 35.06 -42.45 -25.20
N ASP A 275 33.84 -42.81 -24.86
CA ASP A 275 33.35 -44.17 -24.69
C ASP A 275 32.42 -44.51 -25.87
N ALA A 276 32.20 -45.80 -26.15
CA ALA A 276 31.36 -46.23 -27.28
C ALA A 276 29.85 -45.99 -27.05
N ASP A 277 29.47 -45.40 -25.91
CA ASP A 277 28.09 -45.18 -25.53
C ASP A 277 27.54 -43.88 -26.16
N THR A 278 26.37 -44.01 -26.79
CA THR A 278 25.73 -42.89 -27.49
C THR A 278 25.06 -41.95 -26.50
N GLY A 279 25.00 -40.64 -26.79
CA GLY A 279 24.38 -39.63 -25.92
C GLY A 279 22.89 -39.84 -25.54
N ALA A 280 22.21 -40.82 -26.13
CA ALA A 280 20.87 -41.26 -25.72
C ALA A 280 20.86 -42.00 -24.37
N HIS A 281 21.99 -42.58 -23.96
CA HIS A 281 22.16 -43.20 -22.64
C HIS A 281 21.95 -42.19 -21.51
N LEU A 282 22.55 -41.00 -21.64
CA LEU A 282 22.41 -39.94 -20.65
C LEU A 282 20.96 -39.52 -20.45
N GLU A 283 20.18 -39.33 -21.52
CA GLU A 283 18.76 -38.99 -21.38
C GLU A 283 17.95 -40.10 -20.69
N ARG A 284 18.22 -41.37 -21.00
CA ARG A 284 17.56 -42.50 -20.33
C ARG A 284 17.89 -42.55 -18.84
N ILE A 285 19.14 -42.36 -18.45
CA ILE A 285 19.55 -42.30 -17.04
C ILE A 285 18.81 -41.19 -16.29
N ARG A 286 18.66 -40.00 -16.89
CA ARG A 286 17.90 -38.90 -16.27
C ARG A 286 16.47 -39.31 -15.99
N GLU A 287 15.82 -39.90 -16.98
CA GLU A 287 14.44 -40.33 -16.88
C GLU A 287 14.25 -41.44 -15.85
N TYR A 288 15.07 -42.49 -15.89
CA TYR A 288 15.06 -43.57 -14.89
C TYR A 288 15.26 -43.03 -13.46
N SER A 289 16.24 -42.12 -13.28
CA SER A 289 16.52 -41.53 -11.98
C SER A 289 15.36 -40.69 -11.46
N ARG A 290 14.68 -39.95 -12.36
CA ARG A 290 13.51 -39.14 -12.03
C ARG A 290 12.34 -39.99 -11.58
N VAL A 291 11.97 -41.02 -12.34
CA VAL A 291 10.83 -41.87 -11.98
C VAL A 291 11.07 -42.63 -10.68
N LEU A 292 12.30 -43.14 -10.46
CA LEU A 292 12.68 -43.77 -9.19
C LEU A 292 12.55 -42.81 -8.01
N ALA A 293 13.07 -41.59 -8.13
CA ALA A 293 12.96 -40.59 -7.07
C ALA A 293 11.49 -40.25 -6.75
N VAL A 294 10.65 -40.09 -7.78
CA VAL A 294 9.22 -39.84 -7.62
C VAL A 294 8.53 -41.01 -6.90
N GLU A 295 8.81 -42.26 -7.27
CA GLU A 295 8.22 -43.41 -6.61
C GLU A 295 8.69 -43.56 -5.16
N LEU A 296 9.98 -43.37 -4.90
CA LEU A 296 10.53 -43.38 -3.54
C LEU A 296 9.91 -42.29 -2.66
N SER A 297 9.54 -41.14 -3.21
CA SER A 297 8.90 -40.05 -2.45
C SER A 297 7.55 -40.45 -1.84
N LYS A 298 6.88 -41.48 -2.38
CA LYS A 298 5.62 -42.02 -1.86
C LYS A 298 5.84 -42.83 -0.57
N ASN A 299 7.05 -43.31 -0.32
CA ASN A 299 7.39 -44.01 0.91
C ASN A 299 7.52 -43.00 2.07
N PRO A 300 6.83 -43.21 3.22
CA PRO A 300 6.88 -42.31 4.37
C PRO A 300 8.29 -41.99 4.88
N SER A 301 9.24 -42.91 4.72
CA SER A 301 10.64 -42.71 5.13
C SER A 301 11.36 -41.63 4.31
N TYR A 302 10.93 -41.40 3.07
CA TYR A 302 11.57 -40.46 2.14
C TYR A 302 10.70 -39.23 1.83
N ALA A 303 9.43 -39.20 2.24
CA ALA A 303 8.48 -38.12 1.91
C ALA A 303 8.94 -36.71 2.33
N ASN A 304 9.68 -36.59 3.43
CA ASN A 304 10.23 -35.30 3.90
C ASN A 304 11.64 -35.01 3.34
N TYR A 305 12.25 -35.97 2.66
CA TYR A 305 13.61 -35.87 2.11
C TYR A 305 13.58 -35.61 0.60
N ILE A 306 12.74 -36.33 -0.14
CA ILE A 306 12.58 -36.18 -1.59
C ILE A 306 11.53 -35.09 -1.87
N THR A 307 12.01 -33.87 -2.09
CA THR A 307 11.20 -32.73 -2.53
C THR A 307 11.08 -32.68 -4.06
N ALA A 308 10.19 -31.80 -4.57
CA ALA A 308 10.14 -31.52 -6.02
C ALA A 308 11.50 -31.04 -6.56
N ASP A 309 12.20 -30.19 -5.79
CA ASP A 309 13.54 -29.71 -6.13
C ASP A 309 14.57 -30.86 -6.17
N TYR A 310 14.50 -31.81 -5.24
CA TYR A 310 15.39 -32.99 -5.25
C TYR A 310 15.18 -33.83 -6.52
N VAL A 311 13.94 -34.03 -6.94
CA VAL A 311 13.60 -34.78 -8.17
C VAL A 311 14.15 -34.08 -9.41
N GLU A 312 14.07 -32.75 -9.47
CA GLU A 312 14.64 -31.98 -10.58
C GLU A 312 16.16 -31.94 -10.54
N ASP A 313 16.76 -31.82 -9.35
CA ASP A 313 18.20 -31.84 -9.16
C ASP A 313 18.79 -33.21 -9.54
N ILE A 314 18.20 -34.34 -9.14
CA ILE A 314 18.70 -35.67 -9.51
C ILE A 314 18.55 -35.91 -11.02
N TYR A 315 17.46 -35.43 -11.63
CA TYR A 315 17.26 -35.48 -13.08
C TYR A 315 18.33 -34.69 -13.84
N ASN A 316 18.79 -33.55 -13.32
CA ASN A 316 19.85 -32.76 -13.94
C ASN A 316 21.27 -33.26 -13.62
N SER A 317 21.43 -33.96 -12.50
CA SER A 317 22.74 -34.37 -11.97
C SER A 317 23.18 -35.76 -12.38
N SER A 318 22.24 -36.66 -12.69
CA SER A 318 22.56 -38.06 -13.00
C SER A 318 23.47 -38.22 -14.22
N ILE A 319 23.41 -37.30 -15.18
CA ILE A 319 24.32 -37.29 -16.35
C ILE A 319 25.79 -37.03 -16.00
N LEU A 320 26.08 -36.61 -14.77
CA LEU A 320 27.44 -36.31 -14.32
C LEU A 320 28.15 -37.52 -13.70
N HIS A 321 27.49 -38.68 -13.58
CA HIS A 321 28.05 -39.87 -12.94
C HIS A 321 29.42 -40.25 -13.52
N ASP A 322 29.54 -40.22 -14.84
CA ASP A 322 30.75 -40.61 -15.57
C ASP A 322 31.61 -39.44 -16.08
N ILE A 323 31.35 -38.20 -15.64
CA ILE A 323 32.11 -37.02 -16.09
C ILE A 323 33.63 -37.17 -15.87
N GLY A 324 34.04 -37.97 -14.89
CA GLY A 324 35.44 -38.23 -14.57
C GLY A 324 36.18 -39.14 -15.54
N LYS A 325 35.49 -39.80 -16.50
CA LYS A 325 36.13 -40.60 -17.56
C LYS A 325 37.12 -39.78 -18.38
N VAL A 326 36.93 -38.46 -18.44
CA VAL A 326 37.88 -37.53 -19.09
C VAL A 326 39.31 -37.62 -18.52
N GLY A 327 39.46 -38.03 -17.26
CA GLY A 327 40.76 -38.20 -16.61
C GLY A 327 41.39 -39.58 -16.80
N ILE A 328 40.73 -40.52 -17.48
CA ILE A 328 41.24 -41.87 -17.72
C ILE A 328 42.05 -41.91 -19.03
N PRO A 329 43.22 -42.55 -19.08
CA PRO A 329 44.01 -42.68 -20.32
C PRO A 329 43.27 -43.45 -21.41
N ASP A 330 43.33 -42.96 -22.66
CA ASP A 330 42.69 -43.60 -23.83
C ASP A 330 43.17 -45.04 -24.04
N THR A 331 44.45 -45.32 -23.79
CA THR A 331 45.02 -46.68 -23.95
C THR A 331 44.35 -47.72 -23.05
N ILE A 332 43.71 -47.28 -21.96
CA ILE A 332 42.96 -48.12 -21.04
C ILE A 332 41.47 -48.06 -21.37
N LEU A 333 40.91 -46.85 -21.51
CA LEU A 333 39.47 -46.64 -21.74
C LEU A 333 38.99 -47.26 -23.06
N LEU A 334 39.77 -47.13 -24.13
CA LEU A 334 39.45 -47.59 -25.48
C LEU A 334 40.01 -48.98 -25.80
N LYS A 335 40.55 -49.70 -24.80
CA LYS A 335 41.22 -50.98 -25.03
C LYS A 335 40.25 -52.01 -25.63
N PRO A 336 40.53 -52.60 -26.80
CA PRO A 336 39.67 -53.61 -27.39
C PRO A 336 39.89 -54.97 -26.70
N GLY A 337 39.25 -55.18 -25.55
CA GLY A 337 39.33 -56.44 -24.80
C GLY A 337 39.09 -56.28 -23.30
N ARG A 338 39.33 -57.35 -22.53
CA ARG A 338 39.22 -57.29 -21.07
C ARG A 338 40.38 -56.48 -20.47
N LEU A 339 40.05 -55.67 -19.47
CA LEU A 339 41.05 -54.95 -18.65
C LEU A 339 41.78 -55.93 -17.73
N THR A 340 43.07 -55.67 -17.49
CA THR A 340 43.81 -56.30 -16.39
C THR A 340 43.32 -55.74 -15.06
N LEU A 341 43.67 -56.40 -13.94
CA LEU A 341 43.33 -55.89 -12.60
C LEU A 341 43.91 -54.48 -12.38
N GLU A 342 45.14 -54.24 -12.80
CA GLU A 342 45.83 -52.94 -12.69
C GLU A 342 45.14 -51.86 -13.54
N GLU A 343 44.76 -52.21 -14.78
CA GLU A 343 44.00 -51.31 -15.66
C GLU A 343 42.62 -50.99 -15.09
N PHE A 344 41.95 -51.98 -14.50
CA PHE A 344 40.65 -51.79 -13.86
C PHE A 344 40.75 -50.86 -12.64
N GLU A 345 41.81 -50.98 -11.82
CA GLU A 345 42.07 -50.03 -10.72
C GLU A 345 42.27 -48.60 -11.23
N VAL A 346 42.83 -48.40 -12.43
CA VAL A 346 42.91 -47.08 -13.05
C VAL A 346 41.52 -46.59 -13.46
N VAL A 347 40.70 -47.42 -14.12
CA VAL A 347 39.35 -47.04 -14.55
C VAL A 347 38.46 -46.65 -13.38
N LYS A 348 38.51 -47.38 -12.25
CA LYS A 348 37.74 -47.05 -11.03
C LYS A 348 37.90 -45.61 -10.57
N ARG A 349 39.04 -44.97 -10.87
CA ARG A 349 39.35 -43.59 -10.47
C ARG A 349 38.45 -42.55 -11.12
N HIS A 350 37.71 -42.85 -12.20
CA HIS A 350 36.80 -41.89 -12.82
C HIS A 350 35.79 -41.35 -11.79
N SER A 351 35.30 -42.21 -10.89
CA SER A 351 34.38 -41.84 -9.82
C SER A 351 34.97 -40.73 -8.93
N SER A 352 36.18 -40.96 -8.42
CA SER A 352 36.88 -40.00 -7.57
C SER A 352 37.28 -38.72 -8.32
N LEU A 353 37.74 -38.84 -9.57
CA LEU A 353 38.13 -37.69 -10.39
C LEU A 353 36.93 -36.79 -10.71
N GLY A 354 35.79 -37.38 -11.08
CA GLY A 354 34.55 -36.64 -11.34
C GLY A 354 34.02 -35.97 -10.08
N GLY A 355 33.95 -36.71 -8.98
CA GLY A 355 33.53 -36.18 -7.68
C GLY A 355 34.42 -35.04 -7.17
N GLU A 356 35.74 -35.17 -7.28
CA GLU A 356 36.69 -34.12 -6.88
C GLU A 356 36.55 -32.86 -7.72
N ALA A 357 36.36 -33.00 -9.03
CA ALA A 357 36.13 -31.87 -9.94
C ALA A 357 34.84 -31.11 -9.56
N LEU A 358 33.75 -31.84 -9.32
CA LEU A 358 32.47 -31.24 -8.93
C LEU A 358 32.53 -30.60 -7.54
N LYS A 359 33.21 -31.24 -6.59
CA LYS A 359 33.47 -30.67 -5.24
C LYS A 359 34.23 -29.34 -5.31
N ALA A 360 35.23 -29.24 -6.19
CA ALA A 360 36.00 -28.02 -6.36
C ALA A 360 35.17 -26.87 -6.96
N VAL A 361 34.17 -27.17 -7.78
CA VAL A 361 33.23 -26.19 -8.34
C VAL A 361 32.16 -25.80 -7.31
N GLU A 362 31.59 -26.78 -6.59
CA GLU A 362 30.61 -26.55 -5.52
C GLU A 362 31.15 -25.58 -4.46
N ALA A 363 32.42 -25.70 -4.07
CA ALA A 363 33.07 -24.81 -3.11
C ALA A 363 33.12 -23.32 -3.54
N LYS A 364 32.80 -23.00 -4.79
CA LYS A 364 32.77 -21.62 -5.33
C LYS A 364 31.36 -21.05 -5.45
N ILE A 365 30.33 -21.82 -5.10
CA ILE A 365 28.92 -21.46 -5.25
C ILE A 365 28.29 -21.45 -3.86
N ASP A 366 27.55 -20.38 -3.53
CA ASP A 366 26.79 -20.32 -2.28
C ASP A 366 25.50 -21.14 -2.39
N GLY A 367 25.28 -22.05 -1.44
CA GLY A 367 24.08 -22.88 -1.33
C GLY A 367 24.21 -24.31 -1.89
N GLN A 368 23.24 -25.17 -1.55
CA GLN A 368 23.09 -26.48 -2.20
C GLN A 368 22.51 -26.27 -3.61
N SER A 369 23.08 -26.95 -4.59
CA SER A 369 22.58 -26.94 -5.97
C SER A 369 22.58 -28.37 -6.51
N PHE A 370 22.04 -28.60 -7.71
CA PHE A 370 22.15 -29.91 -8.38
C PHE A 370 23.61 -30.44 -8.38
N LEU A 371 24.64 -29.58 -8.42
CA LEU A 371 26.05 -30.01 -8.33
C LEU A 371 26.38 -30.78 -7.05
N SER A 372 25.65 -30.55 -5.95
CA SER A 372 25.79 -31.31 -4.71
C SER A 372 25.41 -32.77 -4.93
N LEU A 373 24.27 -33.04 -5.58
CA LEU A 373 23.88 -34.40 -5.95
C LEU A 373 24.81 -34.96 -7.04
N GLY A 374 25.18 -34.15 -8.03
CA GLY A 374 26.13 -34.56 -9.09
C GLY A 374 27.46 -35.04 -8.53
N LYS A 375 27.98 -34.36 -7.51
CA LYS A 375 29.19 -34.75 -6.77
C LYS A 375 29.00 -36.10 -6.08
N GLU A 376 27.91 -36.29 -5.34
CA GLU A 376 27.60 -37.56 -4.67
C GLU A 376 27.49 -38.72 -5.67
N ILE A 377 26.74 -38.50 -6.75
CA ILE A 377 26.55 -39.46 -7.82
C ILE A 377 27.91 -39.82 -8.45
N ALA A 378 28.70 -38.84 -8.86
CA ALA A 378 30.01 -39.07 -9.46
C ALA A 378 30.93 -39.88 -8.52
N PHE A 379 30.97 -39.53 -7.22
CA PHE A 379 31.79 -40.26 -6.25
C PHE A 379 31.31 -41.69 -6.01
N TYR A 380 29.99 -41.91 -5.90
CA TYR A 380 29.47 -43.09 -5.21
C TYR A 380 28.53 -43.98 -6.04
N HIS A 381 28.27 -43.68 -7.31
CA HIS A 381 27.36 -44.51 -8.14
C HIS A 381 27.87 -45.95 -8.37
N HIS A 382 29.12 -46.25 -8.04
CA HIS A 382 29.69 -47.60 -8.06
C HIS A 382 29.88 -48.22 -6.66
N GLU A 383 29.42 -47.55 -5.61
CA GLU A 383 29.28 -48.17 -4.30
C GLU A 383 28.16 -49.21 -4.34
N LYS A 384 28.34 -50.30 -3.61
CA LYS A 384 27.38 -51.40 -3.55
C LYS A 384 26.80 -51.49 -2.15
N TRP A 385 25.52 -51.80 -2.06
CA TRP A 385 24.80 -51.83 -0.77
C TRP A 385 25.49 -52.69 0.30
N ASP A 386 26.16 -53.78 -0.09
CA ASP A 386 26.90 -54.68 0.80
C ASP A 386 28.29 -54.20 1.24
N GLY A 387 28.81 -53.12 0.64
CA GLY A 387 30.14 -52.57 0.89
C GLY A 387 31.25 -53.10 -0.03
N SER A 388 30.92 -53.92 -1.04
CA SER A 388 31.91 -54.46 -2.00
C SER A 388 32.21 -53.54 -3.19
N GLY A 389 31.62 -52.34 -3.20
CA GLY A 389 31.80 -51.32 -4.23
C GLY A 389 33.07 -50.48 -4.09
N TYR A 390 33.14 -49.40 -4.86
CA TYR A 390 34.26 -48.45 -4.87
C TYR A 390 33.74 -47.02 -5.06
N PRO A 391 34.51 -45.97 -4.70
CA PRO A 391 35.92 -45.96 -4.30
C PRO A 391 36.21 -46.18 -2.81
N LEU A 392 35.22 -46.03 -1.91
CA LEU A 392 35.43 -46.07 -0.46
C LEU A 392 34.90 -47.35 0.20
N GLY A 393 34.07 -48.14 -0.48
CA GLY A 393 33.47 -49.35 0.09
C GLY A 393 32.39 -49.01 1.12
N LEU A 394 31.60 -47.98 0.84
CA LEU A 394 30.50 -47.55 1.70
C LEU A 394 29.41 -48.62 1.75
N LYS A 395 28.75 -48.76 2.92
CA LYS A 395 27.75 -49.81 3.13
C LYS A 395 26.40 -49.23 3.53
N GLY A 396 25.33 -49.76 2.93
CA GLY A 396 23.96 -49.38 3.24
C GLY A 396 23.71 -47.88 3.07
N GLU A 397 23.07 -47.27 4.07
CA GLU A 397 22.70 -45.84 4.09
C GLU A 397 23.90 -44.87 4.16
N GLN A 398 25.13 -45.37 4.32
CA GLN A 398 26.33 -44.53 4.15
C GLN A 398 26.48 -44.04 2.71
N ILE A 399 25.91 -44.78 1.75
CA ILE A 399 25.85 -44.38 0.34
C ILE A 399 24.74 -43.33 0.19
N PRO A 400 25.03 -42.14 -0.35
CA PRO A 400 23.99 -41.14 -0.59
C PRO A 400 22.85 -41.70 -1.43
N LEU A 401 21.60 -41.30 -1.12
CA LEU A 401 20.42 -41.82 -1.82
C LEU A 401 20.48 -41.52 -3.33
N SER A 402 21.01 -40.36 -3.70
CA SER A 402 21.25 -39.93 -5.09
C SER A 402 22.09 -40.96 -5.85
N ALA A 403 23.21 -41.42 -5.26
CA ALA A 403 24.08 -42.44 -5.83
C ALA A 403 23.42 -43.82 -5.89
N ARG A 404 22.63 -44.21 -4.86
CA ARG A 404 21.88 -45.49 -4.85
C ARG A 404 20.85 -45.57 -5.98
N ILE A 405 20.15 -44.46 -6.24
CA ILE A 405 19.18 -44.35 -7.34
C ILE A 405 19.90 -44.47 -8.70
N VAL A 406 20.97 -43.70 -8.89
CA VAL A 406 21.69 -43.67 -10.17
C VAL A 406 22.43 -44.99 -10.44
N ALA A 407 22.97 -45.67 -9.43
CA ALA A 407 23.59 -46.97 -9.57
C ALA A 407 22.64 -48.01 -10.19
N LEU A 408 21.38 -48.05 -9.76
CA LEU A 408 20.38 -48.95 -10.33
C LEU A 408 20.02 -48.53 -11.76
N ALA A 409 19.80 -47.23 -11.99
CA ALA A 409 19.47 -46.69 -13.31
C ALA A 409 20.57 -46.99 -14.36
N ASP A 410 21.83 -46.80 -13.98
CA ASP A 410 22.99 -47.07 -14.84
C ASP A 410 23.13 -48.56 -15.18
N VAL A 411 23.04 -49.44 -14.17
CA VAL A 411 23.11 -50.89 -14.41
C VAL A 411 21.95 -51.37 -15.28
N TYR A 412 20.73 -50.89 -15.06
CA TYR A 412 19.59 -51.23 -15.92
C TYR A 412 19.83 -50.78 -17.36
N ASP A 413 20.31 -49.55 -17.57
CA ASP A 413 20.59 -49.06 -18.92
C ASP A 413 21.70 -49.88 -19.60
N ALA A 414 22.77 -50.20 -18.87
CA ALA A 414 23.88 -51.01 -19.36
C ALA A 414 23.46 -52.45 -19.69
N LEU A 415 22.52 -53.05 -18.95
CA LEU A 415 21.99 -54.38 -19.22
C LEU A 415 21.07 -54.41 -20.44
N THR A 416 20.32 -53.32 -20.69
CA THR A 416 19.33 -53.21 -21.77
C THR A 416 19.83 -52.45 -23.01
N SER A 417 21.10 -52.06 -23.01
CA SER A 417 21.79 -51.42 -24.13
C SER A 417 22.75 -52.36 -24.84
N LYS A 418 22.87 -52.19 -26.16
CA LYS A 418 23.81 -52.96 -26.98
C LYS A 418 25.22 -52.40 -26.79
N ARG A 419 26.18 -53.26 -26.47
CA ARG A 419 27.62 -52.91 -26.38
C ARG A 419 28.43 -53.71 -27.39
N VAL A 420 29.63 -53.24 -27.71
CA VAL A 420 30.55 -53.86 -28.70
C VAL A 420 30.76 -55.37 -28.44
N TYR A 421 30.73 -55.78 -27.17
CA TYR A 421 31.01 -57.15 -26.74
C TYR A 421 29.77 -57.93 -26.25
N LYS A 422 28.58 -57.32 -26.24
CA LYS A 422 27.39 -57.90 -25.61
C LYS A 422 26.10 -57.37 -26.23
N GLU A 423 25.24 -58.27 -26.69
CA GLU A 423 23.87 -57.93 -27.09
C GLU A 423 23.05 -57.49 -25.86
N ALA A 424 22.10 -56.59 -26.07
CA ALA A 424 21.19 -56.13 -25.01
C ALA A 424 20.37 -57.30 -24.46
N TYR A 425 20.20 -57.36 -23.13
CA TYR A 425 19.22 -58.26 -22.53
C TYR A 425 17.80 -57.74 -22.74
N SER A 426 16.83 -58.65 -22.68
CA SER A 426 15.42 -58.27 -22.62
C SER A 426 15.12 -57.57 -21.29
N HIS A 427 14.04 -56.79 -21.26
CA HIS A 427 13.58 -56.11 -20.05
C HIS A 427 13.40 -57.10 -18.89
N GLU A 428 12.76 -58.25 -19.15
CA GLU A 428 12.50 -59.29 -18.15
C GLU A 428 13.79 -59.88 -17.58
N LYS A 429 14.81 -60.05 -18.43
CA LYS A 429 16.09 -60.57 -17.97
C LYS A 429 16.88 -59.55 -17.17
N ALA A 430 16.83 -58.27 -17.55
CA ALA A 430 17.44 -57.19 -16.77
C ALA A 430 16.76 -57.06 -15.39
N MET A 431 15.42 -57.11 -15.35
CA MET A 431 14.63 -57.18 -14.13
C MET A 431 15.07 -58.34 -13.23
N GLU A 432 15.14 -59.55 -13.77
CA GLU A 432 15.56 -60.75 -13.01
C GLU A 432 16.95 -60.55 -12.37
N ILE A 433 17.91 -59.99 -13.11
CA ILE A 433 19.26 -59.75 -12.61
C ILE A 433 19.25 -58.74 -11.46
N ILE A 434 18.59 -57.59 -11.64
CA ILE A 434 18.56 -56.52 -10.63
C ILE A 434 17.85 -56.98 -9.36
N VAL A 435 16.72 -57.68 -9.49
CA VAL A 435 15.95 -58.19 -8.34
C VAL A 435 16.76 -59.23 -7.55
N ASN A 436 17.55 -60.08 -8.22
CA ASN A 436 18.42 -61.04 -7.56
C ASN A 436 19.60 -60.39 -6.80
N GLU A 437 19.95 -59.15 -7.12
CA GLU A 437 20.99 -58.37 -6.44
C GLU A 437 20.44 -57.38 -5.39
N ARG A 438 19.14 -57.52 -5.05
CA ARG A 438 18.49 -56.76 -3.97
C ARG A 438 19.16 -57.01 -2.62
N GLY A 439 19.60 -55.94 -1.95
CA GLY A 439 20.28 -56.01 -0.65
C GLY A 439 21.74 -56.47 -0.72
N THR A 440 22.31 -56.66 -1.92
CA THR A 440 23.73 -56.89 -2.13
C THR A 440 24.35 -55.78 -2.96
N HIS A 441 24.01 -55.70 -4.25
CA HIS A 441 24.43 -54.60 -5.12
C HIS A 441 23.55 -53.38 -4.87
N PHE A 442 22.24 -53.57 -4.87
CA PHE A 442 21.26 -52.49 -4.84
C PHE A 442 20.58 -52.35 -3.49
N ASP A 443 20.22 -51.12 -3.16
CA ASP A 443 19.37 -50.81 -2.02
C ASP A 443 18.01 -51.52 -2.17
N PRO A 444 17.54 -52.26 -1.13
CA PRO A 444 16.21 -52.86 -1.11
C PRO A 444 15.07 -51.90 -1.47
N ASP A 445 15.05 -50.68 -0.94
CA ASP A 445 13.97 -49.72 -1.16
C ASP A 445 13.96 -49.20 -2.61
N VAL A 446 15.14 -48.91 -3.16
CA VAL A 446 15.30 -48.48 -4.56
C VAL A 446 14.94 -49.62 -5.51
N THR A 447 15.28 -50.86 -5.16
CA THR A 447 14.89 -52.04 -5.95
C THR A 447 13.39 -52.26 -5.91
N ASP A 448 12.73 -52.08 -4.77
CA ASP A 448 11.27 -52.21 -4.66
C ASP A 448 10.55 -51.12 -5.47
N ALA A 449 11.07 -49.88 -5.48
CA ALA A 449 10.57 -48.82 -6.35
C ALA A 449 10.77 -49.15 -7.84
N PHE A 450 11.93 -49.70 -8.21
CA PHE A 450 12.18 -50.17 -9.58
C PHE A 450 11.20 -51.25 -10.02
N ILE A 451 10.89 -52.22 -9.14
CA ILE A 451 9.90 -53.28 -9.42
C ILE A 451 8.51 -52.67 -9.69
N ALA A 452 8.11 -51.66 -8.90
CA ALA A 452 6.84 -50.97 -9.08
C ALA A 452 6.76 -50.19 -10.41
N LEU A 453 7.89 -49.75 -10.94
CA LEU A 453 8.03 -48.95 -12.17
C LEU A 453 8.49 -49.75 -13.39
N ALA A 454 8.41 -51.09 -13.35
CA ALA A 454 8.96 -51.94 -14.41
C ALA A 454 8.44 -51.55 -15.82
N GLU A 455 7.13 -51.31 -15.95
CA GLU A 455 6.50 -50.90 -17.22
C GLU A 455 6.97 -49.52 -17.67
N ASP A 456 7.13 -48.56 -16.75
CA ASP A 456 7.62 -47.21 -17.07
C ASP A 456 9.07 -47.25 -17.56
N PHE A 457 9.92 -48.07 -16.95
CA PHE A 457 11.30 -48.31 -17.39
C PHE A 457 11.36 -48.90 -18.81
N GLN A 458 10.47 -49.83 -19.12
CA GLN A 458 10.35 -50.39 -20.46
C GLN A 458 9.86 -49.33 -21.46
N ALA A 459 8.87 -48.52 -21.09
CA ALA A 459 8.32 -47.46 -21.94
C ALA A 459 9.36 -46.38 -22.27
N ILE A 460 10.10 -45.89 -21.26
CA ILE A 460 11.21 -44.93 -21.44
C ILE A 460 12.23 -45.49 -22.42
N ARG A 461 12.58 -46.78 -22.30
CA ARG A 461 13.53 -47.44 -23.19
C ARG A 461 13.02 -47.49 -24.64
N CYS A 462 11.76 -47.89 -24.85
CA CYS A 462 11.18 -48.02 -26.18
C CYS A 462 11.05 -46.67 -26.89
N HIS A 463 10.51 -45.66 -26.22
CA HIS A 463 10.29 -44.33 -26.81
C HIS A 463 11.60 -43.70 -27.30
N MET A 464 12.70 -43.85 -26.55
CA MET A 464 14.00 -43.27 -26.92
C MET A 464 14.81 -44.13 -27.92
N ILE A 465 14.30 -45.30 -28.31
CA ILE A 465 14.83 -46.06 -29.47
C ILE A 465 14.19 -45.55 -30.76
N GLU A 466 12.90 -45.21 -30.73
CA GLU A 466 12.12 -44.78 -31.90
C GLU A 466 12.56 -43.41 -32.42
N ASP A 467 12.79 -42.43 -31.53
CA ASP A 467 13.32 -41.10 -31.92
C ASP A 467 14.65 -41.18 -32.69
N LYS A 468 15.45 -42.23 -32.45
CA LYS A 468 16.71 -42.48 -33.17
C LYS A 468 16.51 -43.01 -34.59
N GLN A 469 15.42 -43.72 -34.87
CA GLN A 469 15.14 -44.21 -36.22
C GLN A 469 14.67 -43.07 -37.13
N ASP A 470 13.96 -42.10 -36.58
CA ASP A 470 13.48 -40.93 -37.30
C ASP A 470 14.61 -39.92 -37.62
N ASP A 471 15.54 -39.67 -36.68
CA ASP A 471 16.71 -38.80 -36.93
C ASP A 471 17.66 -39.39 -38.00
N VAL A 472 17.89 -40.70 -37.99
CA VAL A 472 18.75 -41.38 -38.99
C VAL A 472 18.09 -41.41 -40.37
N GLN A 473 16.76 -41.47 -40.46
CA GLN A 473 16.05 -41.37 -41.74
C GLN A 473 16.08 -39.96 -42.33
N GLN A 474 16.11 -38.91 -41.50
CA GLN A 474 16.24 -37.52 -41.99
C GLN A 474 17.66 -37.19 -42.47
N GLU A 475 18.71 -37.67 -41.81
CA GLU A 475 20.10 -37.48 -42.27
C GLU A 475 20.42 -38.29 -43.53
N GLY A 476 19.81 -39.47 -43.72
CA GLY A 476 19.99 -40.31 -44.90
C GLY A 476 19.35 -39.77 -46.20
N CYS A 477 18.52 -38.73 -46.12
CA CYS A 477 17.86 -38.12 -47.28
C CYS A 477 18.58 -36.83 -47.78
N ALA A 478 19.69 -36.45 -47.14
CA ALA A 478 20.42 -35.20 -47.41
C ALA A 478 21.82 -35.39 -48.05
N VAL A 479 22.08 -36.52 -48.73
CA VAL A 479 23.34 -36.75 -49.49
C VAL A 479 23.05 -36.93 -50.97
#